data_AF-A0A318SLX4-F1
#
_entry.id   AF-A0A318SLX4-F1
#
_cell.length_a   1.000
_cell.length_b   1.000
_cell.length_c   1.000
_cell.angle_alpha   90.00
_cell.angle_beta   90.00
_cell.angle_gamma   90.00
#
_symmetry.space_group_name_H-M   'P 1'
#
loop_
_entity.id
_entity.type
_entity.pdbx_description
1 polymer ?
#
loop_
_entity_poly.entity_id
_entity_poly.type
_entity_poly.pdbx_seq_one_letter_code
_entity_poly.pdbx_strand_id
1 'polypeptide(L)'
;MTRPESRPAARNAGTPPTALSHIIGRSRFIVIVAVVAVMLVAVSLFLLGVVQAAQGVWGAWREVLSGNFQATTLTVEFLEIVSTMLKAVVFYIIGVGLYSLFIAPLNLTLSLGVETLSDLESKVVSVVIVILAVTFLEHFIRWEEPLETLQFGGALASVVFALVFFQRYSHKVKEEQQTHNPDAQARAQKELFEKDNEERVIRDDEIKPTRSGPTPD
;
A
#
# COMPACT_ATOMS: atom_id res chain seq x y z
N MET A 1 -28.71 -60.36 3.63
CA MET A 1 -29.60 -59.82 4.69
C MET A 1 -28.70 -59.52 5.89
N THR A 2 -28.45 -58.31 6.36
CA THR A 2 -29.07 -56.99 6.18
C THR A 2 -28.03 -55.92 6.56
N ARG A 3 -27.88 -54.93 5.68
CA ARG A 3 -27.19 -53.64 5.92
C ARG A 3 -27.92 -52.86 7.02
N PRO A 4 -27.25 -52.16 7.95
CA PRO A 4 -27.84 -51.00 8.58
C PRO A 4 -27.49 -49.75 7.75
N GLU A 5 -28.54 -49.06 7.32
CA GLU A 5 -28.49 -47.81 6.59
C GLU A 5 -28.29 -46.60 7.50
N SER A 6 -27.82 -45.53 6.85
CA SER A 6 -28.17 -44.13 7.10
C SER A 6 -27.54 -43.40 8.30
N ARG A 7 -26.54 -42.57 7.97
CA ARG A 7 -26.41 -41.24 8.56
C ARG A 7 -27.61 -40.38 8.16
N PRO A 8 -28.28 -39.70 9.10
CA PRO A 8 -28.91 -38.42 8.82
C PRO A 8 -27.94 -37.29 9.20
N ALA A 9 -27.78 -36.35 8.28
CA ALA A 9 -27.10 -35.09 8.47
C ALA A 9 -27.76 -34.27 9.59
N ALA A 10 -26.99 -33.90 10.61
CA ALA A 10 -27.38 -32.84 11.54
C ALA A 10 -27.04 -31.48 10.92
N ARG A 11 -28.11 -30.80 10.53
CA ARG A 11 -28.21 -29.50 9.89
C ARG A 11 -28.27 -28.40 10.94
N ASN A 12 -27.33 -27.45 10.88
CA ASN A 12 -27.37 -26.02 11.25
C ASN A 12 -27.90 -25.57 12.62
N ALA A 13 -27.06 -24.82 13.36
CA ALA A 13 -27.35 -23.49 13.93
C ALA A 13 -26.00 -22.91 14.40
N GLY A 14 -25.34 -22.00 13.68
CA GLY A 14 -25.81 -20.61 13.53
C GLY A 14 -25.32 -19.77 14.72
N THR A 15 -24.00 -19.63 14.89
CA THR A 15 -23.45 -18.62 15.81
C THR A 15 -23.95 -17.25 15.34
N PRO A 16 -24.61 -16.42 16.17
CA PRO A 16 -25.03 -15.09 15.72
C PRO A 16 -23.86 -14.10 15.84
N PRO A 17 -23.41 -13.44 14.77
CA PRO A 17 -22.57 -12.25 14.88
C PRO A 17 -23.35 -11.07 14.29
N THR A 18 -24.48 -10.68 14.89
CA THR A 18 -25.38 -9.68 14.29
C THR A 18 -25.32 -8.29 14.95
N ALA A 19 -24.75 -8.16 16.16
CA ALA A 19 -24.55 -6.85 16.80
C ALA A 19 -23.18 -6.24 16.47
N LEU A 20 -22.09 -7.03 16.52
CA LEU A 20 -20.75 -6.57 16.18
C LEU A 20 -20.64 -6.14 14.71
N SER A 21 -21.31 -6.86 13.80
CA SER A 21 -21.32 -6.55 12.36
C SER A 21 -21.99 -5.22 12.02
N HIS A 22 -23.01 -4.80 12.77
CA HIS A 22 -23.64 -3.48 12.60
C HIS A 22 -22.77 -2.32 13.10
N ILE A 23 -22.00 -2.54 14.17
CA ILE A 23 -21.05 -1.52 14.69
C ILE A 23 -19.85 -1.38 13.75
N ILE A 24 -19.39 -2.49 13.14
CA ILE A 24 -18.36 -2.49 12.09
C ILE A 24 -18.88 -1.82 10.80
N GLY A 25 -20.17 -1.96 10.46
CA GLY A 25 -20.78 -1.22 9.35
C GLY A 25 -20.74 0.31 9.55
N ARG A 26 -20.80 0.78 10.80
CA ARG A 26 -20.72 2.21 11.16
C ARG A 26 -19.30 2.78 11.01
N SER A 27 -18.25 1.99 11.26
CA SER A 27 -16.86 2.46 11.09
C SER A 27 -16.54 2.77 9.61
N ARG A 28 -17.13 2.04 8.67
CA ARG A 28 -16.98 2.29 7.22
C ARG A 28 -17.46 3.68 6.81
N PHE A 29 -18.52 4.22 7.42
CA PHE A 29 -19.03 5.56 7.09
C PHE A 29 -18.04 6.67 7.48
N ILE A 30 -17.36 6.55 8.63
CA ILE A 30 -16.34 7.52 9.06
C ILE A 30 -15.17 7.53 8.07
N VAL A 31 -14.75 6.34 7.61
CA VAL A 31 -13.67 6.23 6.64
C VAL A 31 -14.06 6.82 5.28
N ILE A 32 -15.30 6.62 4.82
CA ILE A 32 -15.77 7.24 3.57
C ILE A 32 -15.65 8.76 3.63
N VAL A 33 -16.02 9.39 4.76
CA VAL A 33 -15.86 10.85 4.93
C VAL A 33 -14.38 11.26 4.85
N ALA A 34 -13.49 10.51 5.50
CA ALA A 34 -12.05 10.77 5.45
C ALA A 34 -11.48 10.62 4.02
N VAL A 35 -11.86 9.56 3.30
CA VAL A 35 -11.45 9.33 1.90
C VAL A 35 -11.92 10.46 1.00
N VAL A 36 -13.18 10.88 1.12
CA VAL A 36 -13.73 12.00 0.34
C VAL A 36 -12.98 13.29 0.65
N ALA A 37 -12.69 13.59 1.91
CA ALA A 37 -11.92 14.77 2.30
C ALA A 37 -10.52 14.77 1.69
N VAL A 38 -9.79 13.65 1.78
CA VAL A 38 -8.45 13.50 1.19
C VAL A 38 -8.48 13.63 -0.33
N MET A 39 -9.49 13.06 -0.98
CA MET A 39 -9.70 13.19 -2.42
C MET A 39 -9.96 14.65 -2.84
N LEU A 40 -10.78 15.38 -2.08
CA LEU A 40 -11.04 16.80 -2.34
C LEU A 40 -9.77 17.64 -2.19
N VAL A 41 -8.93 17.35 -1.19
CA VAL A 41 -7.62 18.00 -1.03
C VAL A 41 -6.72 17.70 -2.23
N ALA A 42 -6.63 16.44 -2.66
CA ALA A 42 -5.84 16.06 -3.83
C ALA A 42 -6.30 16.80 -5.10
N VAL A 43 -7.61 16.83 -5.36
CA VAL A 43 -8.19 17.56 -6.50
C VAL A 43 -7.91 19.06 -6.40
N SER A 44 -8.04 19.65 -5.21
CA SER A 44 -7.76 21.08 -4.99
C SER A 44 -6.29 21.40 -5.29
N LEU A 45 -5.36 20.56 -4.82
CA LEU A 45 -3.93 20.72 -5.10
C LEU A 45 -3.62 20.52 -6.59
N PHE A 46 -4.30 19.61 -7.27
CA PHE A 46 -4.17 19.47 -8.73
C PHE A 46 -4.61 20.73 -9.46
N LEU A 47 -5.77 21.28 -9.11
CA LEU A 47 -6.27 22.51 -9.73
C LEU A 47 -5.34 23.69 -9.45
N LEU A 48 -4.87 23.84 -8.21
CA LEU A 48 -3.88 24.86 -7.85
C LEU A 48 -2.59 24.69 -8.66
N GLY A 49 -2.04 23.48 -8.73
CA GLY A 49 -0.84 23.19 -9.50
C GLY A 49 -0.99 23.49 -10.99
N VAL A 50 -2.15 23.17 -11.60
CA VAL A 50 -2.45 23.51 -13.00
C VAL A 50 -2.50 25.03 -13.20
N VAL A 51 -3.15 25.76 -12.29
CA VAL A 51 -3.22 27.23 -12.37
C VAL A 51 -1.83 27.85 -12.22
N GLN A 52 -1.04 27.39 -11.24
CA GLN A 52 0.33 27.85 -11.04
C GLN A 52 1.21 27.54 -12.26
N ALA A 53 1.09 26.34 -12.84
CA ALA A 53 1.81 25.97 -14.05
C ALA A 53 1.45 26.86 -15.24
N ALA A 54 0.16 27.15 -15.45
CA ALA A 54 -0.30 28.02 -16.51
C ALA A 54 0.23 29.46 -16.33
N GLN A 55 0.18 29.98 -15.11
CA GLN A 55 0.68 31.31 -14.77
C GLN A 55 2.20 31.41 -14.91
N GLY A 56 2.95 30.42 -14.40
CA GLY A 56 4.41 30.40 -14.47
C GLY A 56 4.92 30.27 -15.91
N VAL A 57 4.28 29.42 -16.73
CA VAL A 57 4.62 29.33 -18.17
C VAL A 57 4.32 30.66 -18.86
N TRP A 58 3.14 31.24 -18.65
CA TRP A 58 2.78 32.52 -19.25
C TRP A 58 3.72 33.66 -18.83
N GLY A 59 4.09 33.70 -17.55
CA GLY A 59 5.07 34.64 -17.00
C GLY A 59 6.45 34.50 -17.65
N ALA A 60 6.95 33.26 -17.75
CA ALA A 60 8.24 32.96 -18.37
C ALA A 60 8.29 33.43 -19.83
N TRP A 61 7.25 33.15 -20.62
CA TRP A 61 7.16 33.65 -22.00
C TRP A 61 7.16 35.17 -22.06
N ARG A 62 6.47 35.85 -21.15
CA ARG A 62 6.44 37.32 -21.11
C ARG A 62 7.81 37.91 -20.79
N GLU A 63 8.55 37.33 -19.84
CA GLU A 63 9.91 37.74 -19.50
C GLU A 63 10.86 37.59 -20.68
N VAL A 64 10.78 36.45 -21.38
CA VAL A 64 11.54 36.18 -22.61
C VAL A 64 11.31 37.26 -23.66
N LEU A 65 10.04 37.61 -23.92
CA LEU A 65 9.70 38.64 -24.90
C LEU A 65 10.13 40.05 -24.46
N SER A 66 10.21 40.32 -23.15
CA SER A 66 10.60 41.62 -22.59
C SER A 66 12.12 41.81 -22.46
N GLY A 67 12.92 40.76 -22.64
CA GLY A 67 14.38 40.78 -22.57
C GLY A 67 14.99 40.77 -21.16
N ASN A 68 14.16 40.76 -20.11
CA ASN A 68 14.59 40.66 -18.71
C ASN A 68 14.58 39.20 -18.25
N PHE A 69 15.62 38.44 -18.57
CA PHE A 69 15.76 37.05 -18.15
C PHE A 69 16.42 36.93 -16.77
N GLN A 70 15.66 36.53 -15.75
CA GLN A 70 16.20 36.07 -14.46
C GLN A 70 15.97 34.56 -14.30
N ALA A 71 16.92 33.77 -14.82
CA ALA A 71 16.80 32.31 -14.88
C ALA A 71 16.64 31.62 -13.49
N THR A 72 17.24 32.21 -12.44
CA THR A 72 17.17 31.65 -11.08
C THR A 72 15.76 31.70 -10.52
N THR A 73 15.06 32.84 -10.68
CA THR A 73 13.70 33.04 -10.14
C THR A 73 12.71 32.07 -10.80
N LEU A 74 12.77 31.94 -12.12
CA LEU A 74 11.94 31.00 -12.88
C LEU A 74 12.16 29.55 -12.45
N THR A 75 13.41 29.16 -12.21
CA THR A 75 13.74 27.80 -11.79
C THR A 75 13.10 27.46 -10.44
N VAL A 76 13.13 28.38 -9.48
CA VAL A 76 12.50 28.15 -8.16
C VAL A 76 10.98 28.10 -8.26
N GLU A 77 10.37 28.96 -9.07
CA GLU A 77 8.92 28.95 -9.31
C GLU A 77 8.47 27.61 -9.93
N PHE A 78 9.19 27.10 -10.93
CA PHE A 78 8.90 25.79 -11.50
C PHE A 78 9.10 24.64 -10.49
N LEU A 79 10.10 24.73 -9.62
CA LEU A 79 10.30 23.74 -8.56
C LEU A 79 9.10 23.70 -7.61
N GLU A 80 8.55 24.87 -7.24
CA GLU A 80 7.37 24.99 -6.38
C GLU A 80 6.10 24.41 -7.06
N ILE A 81 5.94 24.63 -8.36
CA ILE A 81 4.86 24.05 -9.16
C ILE A 81 4.95 22.51 -9.15
N VAL A 82 6.13 21.96 -9.46
CA VAL A 82 6.36 20.50 -9.48
C VAL A 82 6.13 19.90 -8.09
N SER A 83 6.60 20.56 -7.03
CA SER A 83 6.38 20.18 -5.64
C SER A 83 4.89 20.07 -5.32
N THR A 84 4.11 21.08 -5.72
CA THR A 84 2.66 21.13 -5.47
C THR A 84 1.91 20.02 -6.21
N MET A 85 2.25 19.77 -7.47
CA MET A 85 1.64 18.67 -8.23
C MET A 85 2.02 17.29 -7.68
N LEU A 86 3.25 17.12 -7.18
CA LEU A 86 3.67 15.88 -6.56
C LEU A 86 2.89 15.60 -5.26
N LYS A 87 2.67 16.63 -4.43
CA LYS A 87 1.78 16.54 -3.26
C LYS A 87 0.39 16.08 -3.68
N ALA A 88 -0.18 16.65 -4.75
CA ALA A 88 -1.52 16.29 -5.24
C ALA A 88 -1.62 14.80 -5.61
N VAL A 89 -0.66 14.29 -6.38
CA VAL A 89 -0.59 12.86 -6.77
C VAL A 89 -0.52 11.96 -5.55
N VAL A 90 0.24 12.37 -4.52
CA VAL A 90 0.37 11.59 -3.31
C VAL A 90 -0.92 11.53 -2.53
N PHE A 91 -1.55 12.68 -2.27
CA PHE A 91 -2.84 12.71 -1.57
C PHE A 91 -3.88 11.87 -2.32
N TYR A 92 -3.84 11.88 -3.66
CA TYR A 92 -4.65 10.99 -4.47
C TYR A 92 -4.34 9.50 -4.22
N ILE A 93 -3.07 9.08 -4.27
CA ILE A 93 -2.68 7.68 -4.00
C ILE A 93 -3.09 7.27 -2.57
N ILE A 94 -2.91 8.14 -1.58
CA ILE A 94 -3.35 7.89 -0.19
C ILE A 94 -4.86 7.72 -0.14
N GLY A 95 -5.63 8.62 -0.77
CA GLY A 95 -7.09 8.53 -0.83
C GLY A 95 -7.56 7.23 -1.50
N VAL A 96 -6.95 6.85 -2.63
CA VAL A 96 -7.26 5.61 -3.36
C VAL A 96 -6.90 4.39 -2.51
N GLY A 97 -5.76 4.43 -1.83
CA GLY A 97 -5.32 3.36 -0.96
C GLY A 97 -6.21 3.20 0.29
N LEU A 98 -6.66 4.31 0.90
CA LEU A 98 -7.62 4.30 2.00
C LEU A 98 -8.97 3.74 1.54
N TYR A 99 -9.41 4.13 0.34
CA TYR A 99 -10.61 3.56 -0.28
C TYR A 99 -10.45 2.05 -0.49
N SER A 100 -9.32 1.63 -1.03
CA SER A 100 -9.02 0.23 -1.34
C SER A 100 -9.01 -0.66 -0.09
N LEU A 101 -8.46 -0.14 1.01
CA LEU A 101 -8.30 -0.88 2.25
C LEU A 101 -9.60 -1.04 3.05
N PHE A 102 -10.47 -0.03 3.03
CA PHE A 102 -11.66 0.00 3.89
C PHE A 102 -13.00 -0.19 3.17
N ILE A 103 -13.03 -0.05 1.84
CA ILE A 103 -14.29 0.00 1.07
C ILE A 103 -14.36 -1.13 0.06
N ALA A 104 -13.42 -1.18 -0.89
CA ALA A 104 -13.37 -2.23 -1.91
C ALA A 104 -11.96 -2.32 -2.51
N PRO A 105 -11.37 -3.52 -2.59
CA PRO A 105 -10.04 -3.68 -3.18
C PRO A 105 -10.05 -3.24 -4.65
N LEU A 106 -9.09 -2.39 -5.02
CA LEU A 106 -8.91 -1.92 -6.40
C LEU A 106 -7.66 -2.58 -7.02
N ASN A 107 -7.76 -3.02 -8.28
CA ASN A 107 -6.62 -3.60 -9.01
C ASN A 107 -5.41 -2.66 -9.11
N LEU A 108 -5.65 -1.34 -9.17
CA LEU A 108 -4.60 -0.32 -9.18
C LEU A 108 -3.71 -0.39 -7.95
N THR A 109 -4.32 -0.63 -6.79
CA THR A 109 -3.64 -0.65 -5.49
C THR A 109 -2.78 -1.90 -5.31
N LEU A 110 -3.22 -3.05 -5.85
CA LEU A 110 -2.45 -4.29 -5.93
C LEU A 110 -1.18 -4.09 -6.79
N SER A 111 -1.31 -3.40 -7.93
CA SER A 111 -0.14 -3.10 -8.77
C SER A 111 0.80 -2.05 -8.17
N LEU A 112 0.32 -1.26 -7.19
CA LEU A 112 1.09 -0.26 -6.44
C LEU A 112 1.67 -0.80 -5.12
N GLY A 113 1.38 -2.06 -4.76
CA GLY A 113 1.87 -2.71 -3.53
C GLY A 113 1.27 -2.15 -2.23
N VAL A 114 0.06 -1.61 -2.28
CA VAL A 114 -0.60 -0.97 -1.13
C VAL A 114 -1.69 -1.91 -0.60
N GLU A 115 -1.31 -2.86 0.25
CA GLU A 115 -2.23 -3.90 0.74
C GLU A 115 -2.66 -3.69 2.18
N THR A 116 -1.90 -2.92 2.96
CA THR A 116 -2.11 -2.71 4.38
C THR A 116 -2.11 -1.22 4.78
N LEU A 117 -2.68 -0.92 5.96
CA LEU A 117 -2.68 0.44 6.52
C LEU A 117 -1.26 1.00 6.73
N SER A 118 -0.32 0.12 7.09
CA SER A 118 1.07 0.51 7.30
C SER A 118 1.80 0.80 5.98
N ASP A 119 1.34 0.25 4.85
CA ASP A 119 1.89 0.63 3.54
C ASP A 119 1.45 2.04 3.15
N LEU A 120 0.21 2.42 3.51
CA LEU A 120 -0.28 3.79 3.45
C LEU A 120 0.53 4.74 4.30
N GLU A 121 0.75 4.39 5.57
CA GLU A 121 1.54 5.19 6.51
C GLU A 121 2.95 5.42 5.97
N SER A 122 3.62 4.35 5.50
CA SER A 122 4.94 4.44 4.89
C SER A 122 4.95 5.35 3.65
N LYS A 123 3.88 5.30 2.83
CA LYS A 123 3.74 6.19 1.66
C LYS A 123 3.56 7.66 2.08
N VAL A 124 2.79 7.93 3.13
CA VAL A 124 2.61 9.28 3.69
C VAL A 124 3.95 9.82 4.17
N VAL A 125 4.69 9.06 4.98
CA VAL A 125 6.01 9.46 5.51
C VAL A 125 7.01 9.72 4.38
N SER A 126 7.06 8.84 3.38
CA SER A 126 7.92 9.02 2.20
C SER A 126 7.66 10.36 1.52
N VAL A 127 6.42 10.80 1.46
CA VAL A 127 6.07 12.04 0.75
C VAL A 127 6.33 13.26 1.61
N VAL A 128 6.09 13.18 2.92
CA VAL A 128 6.52 14.23 3.85
C VAL A 128 8.02 14.50 3.68
N ILE A 129 8.84 13.45 3.59
CA ILE A 129 10.28 13.58 3.34
C ILE A 129 10.55 14.29 2.01
N VAL A 130 9.84 13.94 0.94
CA VAL A 130 9.99 14.61 -0.36
C VAL A 130 9.60 16.09 -0.30
N ILE A 131 8.50 16.43 0.38
CA ILE A 131 8.07 17.82 0.55
C ILE A 131 9.15 18.62 1.29
N LEU A 132 9.66 18.06 2.39
CA LEU A 132 10.74 18.66 3.18
C LEU A 132 12.00 18.89 2.33
N ALA A 133 12.37 17.91 1.50
CA ALA A 133 13.54 18.02 0.62
C ALA A 133 13.36 19.11 -0.45
N VAL A 134 12.18 19.18 -1.09
CA VAL A 134 11.92 20.20 -2.11
C VAL A 134 11.85 21.60 -1.48
N THR A 135 11.21 21.75 -0.32
CA THR A 135 11.19 23.03 0.42
C THR A 135 12.61 23.49 0.80
N PHE A 136 13.50 22.56 1.15
CA PHE A 136 14.90 22.90 1.37
C PHE A 136 15.62 23.35 0.11
N LEU A 137 15.40 22.67 -1.00
CA LEU A 137 16.00 23.06 -2.27
C LEU A 137 15.50 24.43 -2.74
N GLU A 138 14.20 24.71 -2.59
CA GLU A 138 13.61 26.04 -2.84
C GLU A 138 14.29 27.13 -2.00
N HIS A 139 14.51 26.86 -0.71
CA HIS A 139 15.17 27.79 0.19
C HIS A 139 16.66 27.97 -0.14
N PHE A 140 17.36 26.87 -0.42
CA PHE A 140 18.78 26.85 -0.76
C PHE A 140 19.11 27.65 -2.02
N ILE A 141 18.22 27.65 -3.02
CA ILE A 141 18.41 28.41 -4.27
C ILE A 141 18.14 29.91 -4.07
N ARG A 142 17.31 30.30 -3.09
CA ARG A 142 16.88 31.69 -2.88
C ARG A 142 17.79 32.52 -1.99
N TRP A 143 18.63 31.89 -1.16
CA TRP A 143 19.34 32.60 -0.08
C TRP A 143 20.83 32.82 -0.36
N GLU A 144 21.32 34.01 0.00
CA GLU A 144 22.73 34.37 -0.12
C GLU A 144 23.53 34.10 1.18
N GLU A 145 22.87 33.97 2.33
CA GLU A 145 23.55 33.77 3.62
C GLU A 145 23.81 32.28 3.94
N PRO A 146 25.09 31.84 3.98
CA PRO A 146 25.43 30.44 4.15
C PRO A 146 25.17 29.91 5.57
N LEU A 147 25.21 30.79 6.59
CA LEU A 147 25.08 30.37 7.99
C LEU A 147 23.63 30.00 8.33
N GLU A 148 22.67 30.83 7.93
CA GLU A 148 21.26 30.54 8.18
C GLU A 148 20.79 29.31 7.39
N THR A 149 21.29 29.15 6.15
CA THR A 149 21.07 27.97 5.33
C THR A 149 21.58 26.68 6.00
N LEU A 150 22.75 26.74 6.64
CA LEU A 150 23.31 25.61 7.39
C LEU A 150 22.45 25.26 8.61
N GLN A 151 21.93 26.25 9.34
CA GLN A 151 21.05 26.04 10.49
C GLN A 151 19.72 25.41 10.06
N PHE A 152 19.12 25.92 8.99
CA PHE A 152 17.89 25.37 8.43
C PHE A 152 18.11 23.93 7.92
N GLY A 153 19.20 23.70 7.18
CA GLY A 153 19.58 22.36 6.71
C GLY A 153 19.86 21.39 7.86
N GLY A 154 20.49 21.85 8.94
CA GLY A 154 20.74 21.05 10.14
C GLY A 154 19.44 20.65 10.85
N ALA A 155 18.50 21.58 11.02
CA ALA A 155 17.19 21.30 11.60
C ALA A 155 16.41 20.30 10.73
N LEU A 156 16.41 20.50 9.41
CA LEU A 156 15.78 19.59 8.46
C LEU A 156 16.37 18.18 8.51
N ALA A 157 17.70 18.08 8.52
CA ALA A 157 18.40 16.80 8.58
C ALA A 157 18.03 16.03 9.86
N SER A 158 17.89 16.72 10.99
CA SER A 158 17.42 16.13 12.25
C SER A 158 16.00 15.55 12.12
N VAL A 159 15.07 16.31 11.53
CA VAL A 159 13.68 15.86 11.31
C VAL A 159 13.63 14.67 10.36
N VAL A 160 14.32 14.74 9.22
CA VAL A 160 14.36 13.65 8.23
C VAL A 160 15.01 12.41 8.84
N PHE A 161 16.09 12.57 9.61
CA PHE A 161 16.74 11.46 10.29
C PHE A 161 15.79 10.77 11.28
N ALA A 162 15.04 11.54 12.08
CA ALA A 162 14.05 11.00 13.01
C ALA A 162 12.93 10.23 12.27
N LEU A 163 12.42 10.79 11.17
CA LEU A 163 11.38 10.16 10.35
C LEU A 163 11.86 8.86 9.70
N VAL A 164 13.05 8.86 9.10
CA VAL A 164 13.63 7.67 8.46
C VAL A 164 13.96 6.59 9.49
N PHE A 165 14.47 6.98 10.66
CA PHE A 165 14.75 6.05 11.75
C PHE A 165 13.46 5.39 12.26
N PHE A 166 12.41 6.18 12.48
CA PHE A 166 11.09 5.69 12.86
C PHE A 166 10.53 4.72 11.80
N GLN A 167 10.60 5.09 10.52
CA GLN A 167 10.13 4.25 9.42
C GLN A 167 10.89 2.90 9.37
N ARG A 168 12.22 2.93 9.54
CA ARG A 168 13.05 1.71 9.56
C ARG A 168 12.72 0.81 10.75
N TYR A 169 12.46 1.40 11.91
CA TYR A 169 12.08 0.63 13.11
C TYR A 169 10.71 -0.03 12.93
N SER A 170 9.72 0.70 12.42
CA SER A 170 8.37 0.16 12.15
C SER A 170 8.38 -0.97 11.10
N HIS A 171 9.23 -0.90 10.07
CA HIS A 171 9.36 -1.99 9.08
C HIS A 171 10.00 -3.26 9.65
N LYS A 172 10.99 -3.13 10.53
CA LYS A 172 11.64 -4.29 11.17
C LYS A 172 10.67 -5.11 12.02
N VAL A 173 9.75 -4.46 12.73
CA VAL A 173 8.71 -5.16 13.53
C VAL A 173 7.76 -5.97 12.63
N LYS A 174 7.52 -5.49 11.40
CA LYS A 174 6.71 -6.18 10.38
C LYS A 174 7.43 -7.42 9.81
N GLU A 175 8.73 -7.32 9.55
CA GLU A 175 9.56 -8.44 9.05
C GLU A 175 9.66 -9.57 10.07
N GLU A 176 9.80 -9.28 11.37
CA GLU A 176 9.91 -10.31 12.41
C GLU A 176 8.61 -11.14 12.57
N GLN A 177 7.43 -10.56 12.29
CA GLN A 177 6.16 -11.30 12.32
C GLN A 177 5.95 -12.20 11.10
N GLN A 178 6.46 -11.83 9.92
CA GLN A 178 6.39 -12.69 8.73
C GLN A 178 7.45 -13.81 8.74
N THR A 179 8.63 -13.54 9.31
CA THR A 179 9.72 -14.52 9.40
C THR A 179 9.59 -15.50 10.56
N HIS A 180 8.61 -15.34 11.47
CA HIS A 180 8.40 -16.28 12.59
C HIS A 180 7.49 -17.47 12.25
N ASN A 181 7.06 -17.64 10.99
CA ASN A 181 6.33 -18.84 10.60
C ASN A 181 6.78 -19.57 9.30
N PRO A 182 8.08 -19.68 8.99
CA PRO A 182 8.56 -20.62 7.97
C PRO A 182 8.27 -22.07 8.38
N ASP A 183 8.20 -22.34 9.70
CA ASP A 183 8.00 -23.68 10.24
C ASP A 183 6.57 -24.21 10.07
N ALA A 184 5.51 -23.40 10.23
CA ALA A 184 4.16 -23.93 9.98
C ALA A 184 3.85 -24.07 8.49
N GLN A 185 4.43 -23.24 7.62
CA GLN A 185 4.28 -23.41 6.17
C GLN A 185 5.04 -24.66 5.67
N ALA A 186 6.27 -24.88 6.16
CA ALA A 186 7.02 -26.09 5.85
C ALA A 186 6.35 -27.36 6.40
N ARG A 187 5.75 -27.31 7.60
CA ARG A 187 4.99 -28.42 8.18
C ARG A 187 3.70 -28.69 7.41
N ALA A 188 2.92 -27.67 7.08
CA ALA A 188 1.70 -27.82 6.29
C ALA A 188 1.99 -28.35 4.88
N GLN A 189 3.08 -27.90 4.25
CA GLN A 189 3.51 -28.42 2.96
C GLN A 189 3.93 -29.90 3.06
N LYS A 190 4.67 -30.27 4.12
CA LYS A 190 5.07 -31.65 4.35
C LYS A 190 3.90 -32.58 4.64
N GLU A 191 2.91 -32.13 5.42
CA GLU A 191 1.66 -32.86 5.67
C GLU A 191 0.82 -33.06 4.40
N LEU A 192 0.77 -32.07 3.50
CA LEU A 192 0.11 -32.23 2.19
C LEU A 192 0.83 -33.25 1.30
N PHE A 193 2.17 -33.24 1.28
CA PHE A 193 2.96 -34.20 0.52
C PHE A 193 2.87 -35.63 1.07
N GLU A 194 2.77 -35.79 2.39
CA GLU A 194 2.62 -37.09 3.04
C GLU A 194 1.23 -37.69 2.77
N LYS A 195 0.18 -36.86 2.81
CA LYS A 195 -1.19 -37.27 2.50
C LYS A 195 -1.38 -37.72 1.04
N ASP A 196 -0.73 -37.04 0.09
CA ASP A 196 -0.75 -37.44 -1.34
C ASP A 196 0.02 -38.76 -1.59
N ASN A 197 1.00 -39.07 -0.73
CA ASN A 197 1.80 -40.29 -0.84
C ASN A 197 1.10 -41.49 -0.18
N GLU A 198 0.45 -41.30 0.98
CA GLU A 198 -0.38 -42.34 1.61
C GLU A 198 -1.57 -42.73 0.72
N GLU A 199 -2.20 -41.78 0.02
CA GLU A 199 -3.35 -42.08 -0.86
C GLU A 199 -2.94 -42.83 -2.15
N ARG A 200 -1.68 -42.68 -2.60
CA ARG A 200 -1.10 -43.49 -3.69
C ARG A 200 -0.73 -44.91 -3.23
N VAL A 201 -0.11 -45.07 -2.05
CA VAL A 201 0.31 -46.38 -1.54
C VAL A 201 -0.87 -47.30 -1.24
N ILE A 202 -1.98 -46.78 -0.70
CA ILE A 202 -3.18 -47.59 -0.43
C ILE A 202 -3.87 -48.03 -1.74
N ARG A 203 -3.78 -47.24 -2.81
CA ARG A 203 -4.39 -47.57 -4.11
C ARG A 203 -3.62 -48.65 -4.86
N ASP A 204 -2.32 -48.79 -4.63
CA ASP A 204 -1.48 -49.82 -5.25
C ASP A 204 -1.61 -51.19 -4.56
N ASP A 205 -1.87 -51.24 -3.25
CA ASP A 205 -2.13 -52.49 -2.50
C ASP A 205 -3.53 -53.10 -2.78
N GLU A 206 -4.47 -52.33 -3.33
CA GLU A 206 -5.80 -52.83 -3.75
C GLU A 206 -5.80 -53.45 -5.17
N ILE A 207 -4.63 -53.61 -5.80
CA ILE A 207 -4.48 -54.37 -7.05
C ILE A 207 -3.81 -55.73 -6.75
N LYS A 208 -4.49 -56.56 -5.96
CA LYS A 208 -4.17 -57.99 -5.83
C LYS A 208 -5.01 -58.79 -6.83
N PRO A 209 -4.41 -59.48 -7.83
CA PRO A 209 -5.18 -60.37 -8.68
C PRO A 209 -5.51 -61.65 -7.91
N THR A 210 -6.79 -61.83 -7.60
CA THR A 210 -7.35 -63.10 -7.11
C THR A 210 -7.29 -64.12 -8.25
N ARG A 211 -6.48 -65.17 -8.09
CA ARG A 211 -6.38 -66.34 -8.99
C ARG A 211 -7.71 -67.10 -9.13
N SER A 212 -8.04 -67.59 -10.33
CA SER A 212 -8.41 -69.01 -10.61
C SER A 212 -8.82 -69.23 -12.10
N GLY A 213 -8.41 -70.37 -12.68
CA GLY A 213 -8.62 -70.77 -14.10
C GLY A 213 -10.05 -71.23 -14.46
N PRO A 214 -10.27 -71.82 -15.66
CA PRO A 214 -9.73 -73.16 -15.95
C PRO A 214 -9.11 -73.36 -17.36
N THR A 215 -8.39 -74.48 -17.44
CA THR A 215 -7.77 -75.16 -18.58
C THR A 215 -8.69 -75.41 -19.78
N PRO A 216 -8.17 -75.32 -21.03
CA PRO A 216 -8.70 -76.06 -22.16
C PRO A 216 -7.77 -77.22 -22.60
N ASP A 217 -8.44 -78.24 -23.13
CA ASP A 217 -8.01 -79.51 -23.75
C ASP A 217 -7.69 -80.71 -22.84
#